data_AF-A0A7Y6C3F0-F1
#
_entry.id   AF-A0A7Y6C3F0-F1
#
_cell.length_a   1.000
_cell.length_b   1.000
_cell.length_c   1.000
_cell.angle_alpha   90.00
_cell.angle_beta   90.00
_cell.angle_gamma   90.00
#
_symmetry.space_group_name_H-M   'P 1'
#
loop_
_entity.id
_entity.type
_entity.pdbx_description
1 polymer ?
#
loop_
_entity_poly.entity_id
_entity_poly.type
_entity_poly.pdbx_seq_one_letter_code
_entity_poly.pdbx_strand_id
1 'polypeptide(L)'
;MDGEEISSVQPSTNFRIWWDGDVLGELLDKDFVEKWDWEQNTTTRLFTADDVRINSRNAPVLYGDLLGDWREEILYETSDFKELRLYTTTIPSDVRIYTLPHNPAYRNGLAVKGYMQSLLTDYDLGDGISTSPYPNIRPTVYNRDTES
;
A
#
# COMPACT_ATOMS: atom_id res chain seq x y z
N MET A 1 -9.97 -7.43 -23.66
CA MET A 1 -10.67 -6.35 -22.95
C MET A 1 -10.49 -5.11 -23.81
N ASP A 2 -11.58 -4.49 -24.21
CA ASP A 2 -11.57 -3.41 -25.22
C ASP A 2 -11.46 -2.01 -24.59
N GLY A 3 -11.24 -1.92 -23.27
CA GLY A 3 -10.93 -0.70 -22.54
C GLY A 3 -12.02 0.37 -22.65
N GLU A 4 -13.16 0.14 -22.00
CA GLU A 4 -14.26 1.12 -21.97
C GLU A 4 -13.90 2.32 -21.09
N GLU A 5 -14.12 3.53 -21.61
CA GLU A 5 -13.93 4.76 -20.85
C GLU A 5 -15.04 4.92 -19.82
N ILE A 6 -14.67 4.95 -18.54
CA ILE A 6 -15.62 5.08 -17.42
C ILE A 6 -15.78 6.53 -16.94
N SER A 7 -14.82 7.41 -17.24
CA SER A 7 -14.85 8.83 -16.87
C SER A 7 -13.77 9.62 -17.63
N SER A 8 -14.05 10.89 -17.91
CA SER A 8 -13.06 11.84 -18.42
C SER A 8 -12.28 12.56 -17.31
N VAL A 9 -12.66 12.36 -16.04
CA VAL A 9 -11.96 12.90 -14.88
C VAL A 9 -10.99 11.85 -14.36
N GLN A 10 -9.74 12.26 -14.12
CA GLN A 10 -8.69 11.36 -13.69
C GLN A 10 -8.25 11.66 -12.25
N PRO A 11 -8.22 10.65 -11.34
CA PRO A 11 -7.60 10.79 -10.04
C PRO A 11 -6.07 10.98 -10.13
N SER A 12 -5.42 11.29 -9.01
CA SER A 12 -3.96 11.31 -8.95
C SER A 12 -3.38 9.96 -9.42
N THR A 13 -2.25 10.01 -10.13
CA THR A 13 -1.65 8.82 -10.74
C THR A 13 -0.21 8.70 -10.26
N ASN A 14 -0.02 8.00 -9.14
CA ASN A 14 1.31 7.71 -8.61
C ASN A 14 1.37 6.29 -8.01
N PHE A 15 0.82 6.10 -6.81
CA PHE A 15 0.75 4.79 -6.15
C PHE A 15 -0.69 4.42 -5.82
N ARG A 16 -0.99 3.13 -5.89
CA ARG A 16 -2.12 2.56 -5.18
C ARG A 16 -1.68 2.21 -3.76
N ILE A 17 -2.55 2.47 -2.78
CA ILE A 17 -2.39 2.00 -1.41
C ILE A 17 -3.71 1.40 -0.90
N TRP A 18 -3.68 0.34 -0.12
CA TRP A 18 -4.82 -0.10 0.69
C TRP A 18 -4.75 0.56 2.06
N TRP A 19 -5.62 1.54 2.31
CA TRP A 19 -5.54 2.39 3.50
C TRP A 19 -6.81 2.35 4.35
N ASP A 20 -7.99 2.25 3.74
CA ASP A 20 -9.24 2.26 4.49
C ASP A 20 -9.78 0.84 4.80
N GLY A 21 -11.08 0.74 5.11
CA GLY A 21 -11.71 -0.50 5.56
C GLY A 21 -12.15 -1.44 4.44
N ASP A 22 -12.30 -0.96 3.21
CA ASP A 22 -12.75 -1.76 2.07
C ASP A 22 -11.57 -2.29 1.23
N VAL A 23 -11.84 -3.17 0.26
CA VAL A 23 -10.80 -3.82 -0.57
C VAL A 23 -10.45 -3.04 -1.83
N LEU A 24 -10.99 -1.83 -2.01
CA LEU A 24 -10.62 -0.97 -3.12
C LEU A 24 -9.28 -0.28 -2.82
N GLY A 25 -8.57 0.09 -3.88
CA GLY A 25 -7.31 0.82 -3.75
C GLY A 25 -7.54 2.31 -3.61
N GLU A 26 -6.93 2.92 -2.60
CA GLU A 26 -6.75 4.36 -2.48
C GLU A 26 -5.54 4.84 -3.30
N LEU A 27 -5.42 6.16 -3.39
CA LEU A 27 -4.42 6.88 -4.17
C LEU A 27 -3.41 7.51 -3.22
N LEU A 28 -2.16 7.05 -3.27
CA LEU A 28 -1.05 7.65 -2.54
C LEU A 28 -0.23 8.53 -3.49
N ASP A 29 -0.13 9.81 -3.18
CA ASP A 29 0.75 10.75 -3.88
C ASP A 29 1.31 11.79 -2.89
N LYS A 30 2.60 12.10 -3.03
CA LYS A 30 3.34 13.01 -2.13
C LYS A 30 3.21 12.59 -0.67
N ASP A 31 2.53 13.38 0.15
CA ASP A 31 2.31 13.27 1.58
C ASP A 31 0.88 12.82 1.92
N PHE A 32 0.06 12.46 0.93
CA PHE A 32 -1.36 12.24 1.18
C PHE A 32 -1.92 10.95 0.58
N VAL A 33 -3.02 10.51 1.19
CA VAL A 33 -3.88 9.44 0.70
C VAL A 33 -5.26 9.99 0.39
N GLU A 34 -5.75 9.69 -0.81
CA GLU A 34 -7.07 10.08 -1.31
C GLU A 34 -7.87 8.86 -1.76
N LYS A 35 -9.19 8.89 -1.57
CA LYS A 35 -10.11 7.89 -2.13
C LYS A 35 -10.85 8.47 -3.32
N TRP A 36 -10.95 7.68 -4.38
CA TRP A 36 -11.77 8.01 -5.54
C TRP A 36 -13.25 7.70 -5.28
N ASP A 37 -14.10 8.70 -5.44
CA ASP A 37 -15.55 8.56 -5.49
C ASP A 37 -15.96 8.46 -6.97
N TRP A 38 -16.26 7.23 -7.40
CA TRP A 38 -16.64 6.96 -8.79
C TRP A 38 -18.07 7.42 -9.14
N GLU A 39 -18.93 7.63 -8.15
CA GLU A 39 -20.29 8.13 -8.38
C GLU A 39 -20.27 9.64 -8.68
N GLN A 40 -19.42 10.37 -7.96
CA GLN A 40 -19.29 11.83 -8.10
C GLN A 40 -18.15 12.28 -9.00
N ASN A 41 -17.29 11.35 -9.43
CA ASN A 41 -16.07 11.65 -10.18
C ASN A 41 -15.16 12.66 -9.47
N THR A 42 -14.90 12.43 -8.18
CA THR A 42 -14.04 13.30 -7.36
C THR A 42 -13.16 12.50 -6.41
N THR A 43 -12.19 13.16 -5.77
CA THR A 43 -11.38 12.55 -4.71
C THR A 43 -11.67 13.15 -3.35
N THR A 44 -11.62 12.32 -2.31
CA THR A 44 -11.72 12.75 -0.91
C THR A 44 -10.40 12.46 -0.20
N ARG A 45 -9.89 13.45 0.53
CA ARG A 45 -8.68 13.31 1.35
C ARG A 45 -8.96 12.46 2.59
N LEU A 46 -8.24 11.35 2.74
CA LEU A 46 -8.31 10.48 3.91
C LEU A 46 -7.20 10.77 4.92
N PHE A 47 -6.00 11.08 4.42
CA PHE A 47 -4.83 11.29 5.26
C PHE A 47 -3.86 12.28 4.60
N THR A 48 -3.22 13.12 5.42
CA THR A 48 -2.07 13.96 5.01
C THR A 48 -1.03 13.87 6.12
N ALA A 49 0.21 13.55 5.77
CA ALA A 49 1.33 13.50 6.69
C ALA A 49 1.88 14.91 6.92
N ASP A 50 2.06 15.29 8.19
CA ASP A 50 2.59 16.61 8.56
C ASP A 50 4.11 16.61 8.66
N ASP A 51 4.73 17.68 8.14
CA ASP A 51 6.18 17.95 8.24
C ASP A 51 7.07 16.80 7.77
N VAL A 52 6.73 16.26 6.60
CA VAL A 52 7.47 15.17 5.96
C VAL A 52 8.15 15.63 4.67
N ARG A 53 9.27 14.99 4.37
CA ARG A 53 10.00 15.14 3.12
C ARG A 53 9.45 14.20 2.07
N ILE A 54 9.18 14.78 0.89
CA ILE A 54 8.80 14.02 -0.32
C ILE A 54 10.04 13.74 -1.17
N ASN A 55 10.24 12.47 -1.54
CA ASN A 55 11.36 12.08 -2.38
C ASN A 55 11.09 12.36 -3.86
N SER A 56 12.10 12.07 -4.69
CA SER A 56 11.99 12.06 -6.15
C SER A 56 10.73 11.33 -6.60
N ARG A 57 10.03 11.89 -7.60
CA ARG A 57 8.78 11.33 -8.18
C ARG A 57 7.63 11.23 -7.17
N ASN A 58 7.57 12.16 -6.23
CA ASN A 58 6.50 12.26 -5.23
C ASN A 58 6.32 10.98 -4.38
N ALA A 59 7.39 10.21 -4.19
CA ALA A 59 7.34 8.93 -3.47
C ALA A 59 7.64 9.11 -1.97
N PRO A 60 7.07 8.25 -1.09
CA PRO A 60 7.55 8.10 0.28
C PRO A 60 8.94 7.45 0.31
N VAL A 61 9.50 7.24 1.52
CA VAL A 61 10.71 6.41 1.67
C VAL A 61 10.40 4.94 1.39
N LEU A 62 9.25 4.49 1.88
CA LEU A 62 8.71 3.15 1.72
C LEU A 62 7.20 3.22 1.96
N TYR A 63 6.44 2.34 1.34
CA TYR A 63 5.08 2.02 1.77
C TYR A 63 4.82 0.54 1.54
N GLY A 64 3.81 0.00 2.22
CA GLY A 64 3.37 -1.39 2.13
C GLY A 64 2.92 -1.92 3.50
N ASP A 65 2.35 -3.12 3.55
CA ASP A 65 2.03 -3.81 4.80
C ASP A 65 3.34 -4.22 5.50
N LEU A 66 3.59 -3.59 6.65
CA LEU A 66 4.78 -3.77 7.48
C LEU A 66 4.41 -4.22 8.90
N LEU A 67 3.24 -3.83 9.39
CA LEU A 67 2.74 -4.20 10.72
C LEU A 67 1.20 -4.25 10.76
N GLY A 68 0.67 -4.84 11.82
CA GLY A 68 -0.78 -4.85 12.03
C GLY A 68 -1.49 -5.89 11.16
N ASP A 69 -2.51 -5.45 10.44
CA ASP A 69 -3.27 -6.30 9.52
C ASP A 69 -2.82 -6.11 8.07
N TRP A 70 -3.73 -6.25 7.11
CA TRP A 70 -3.39 -6.33 5.68
C TRP A 70 -3.23 -4.97 5.00
N ARG A 71 -3.62 -3.87 5.67
CA ARG A 71 -3.52 -2.52 5.09
C ARG A 71 -2.09 -2.03 5.15
N GLU A 72 -1.79 -1.09 4.28
CA GLU A 72 -0.42 -0.69 3.99
C GLU A 72 -0.02 0.54 4.82
N GLU A 73 1.16 0.47 5.45
CA GLU A 73 1.78 1.62 6.11
C GLU A 73 2.53 2.51 5.12
N ILE A 74 2.78 3.76 5.54
CA ILE A 74 3.63 4.71 4.82
C ILE A 74 4.77 5.16 5.73
N LEU A 75 6.01 5.07 5.25
CA LEU A 75 7.19 5.56 5.94
C LEU A 75 7.70 6.82 5.25
N TYR A 76 7.74 7.92 6.00
CA TYR A 76 8.35 9.17 5.59
C TYR A 76 9.55 9.53 6.47
N GLU A 77 10.42 10.37 5.92
CA GLU A 77 11.44 11.10 6.66
C GLU A 77 10.91 12.50 6.99
N THR A 78 11.25 13.06 8.16
CA THR A 78 10.87 14.44 8.50
C THR A 78 11.62 15.46 7.66
N SER A 79 11.04 16.65 7.46
CA SER A 79 11.67 17.71 6.66
C SER A 79 13.05 18.13 7.16
N ASP A 80 13.31 17.93 8.45
CA ASP A 80 14.58 18.26 9.13
C ASP A 80 15.57 17.09 9.23
N PHE A 81 15.26 15.93 8.60
CA PHE A 81 16.12 14.74 8.54
C PHE A 81 16.45 14.09 9.89
N LYS A 82 15.62 14.31 10.92
CA LYS A 82 15.90 13.77 12.28
C LYS A 82 15.17 12.47 12.58
N GLU A 83 14.03 12.24 11.95
CA GLU A 83 13.15 11.12 12.29
C GLU A 83 12.60 10.43 11.05
N LEU A 84 12.30 9.14 11.21
CA LEU A 84 11.41 8.43 10.31
C LEU A 84 10.04 8.29 11.00
N ARG A 85 8.97 8.64 10.28
CA ARG A 85 7.58 8.53 10.76
C ARG A 85 6.88 7.45 9.97
N LEU A 86 6.47 6.40 10.66
CA LEU A 86 5.65 5.32 10.13
C LEU A 86 4.19 5.59 10.46
N TYR A 87 3.36 5.66 9.43
CA TYR A 87 1.93 5.90 9.54
C TYR A 87 1.18 4.61 9.22
N THR A 88 0.30 4.20 10.12
CA THR A 88 -0.65 3.09 9.94
C THR A 88 -2.07 3.62 10.06
N THR A 89 -3.00 2.97 9.38
CA THR A 89 -4.41 3.37 9.40
C THR A 89 -5.07 3.02 10.74
N THR A 90 -6.03 3.85 11.15
CA THR A 90 -6.88 3.60 12.32
C THR A 90 -8.35 3.37 11.93
N ILE A 91 -8.64 3.42 10.63
CA ILE A 91 -9.98 3.14 10.09
C ILE A 91 -10.26 1.65 10.35
N PRO A 92 -11.42 1.25 10.89
CA PRO A 92 -11.73 -0.17 11.09
C PRO A 92 -12.01 -0.89 9.76
N SER A 93 -11.75 -2.19 9.71
CA SER A 93 -12.10 -3.07 8.60
C SER A 93 -12.75 -4.35 9.11
N ASP A 94 -13.80 -4.81 8.43
CA ASP A 94 -14.40 -6.13 8.65
C ASP A 94 -13.72 -7.21 7.79
N VAL A 95 -12.75 -6.83 6.96
CA VAL A 95 -12.02 -7.70 6.04
C VAL A 95 -10.78 -8.26 6.72
N ARG A 96 -10.59 -9.57 6.63
CA ARG A 96 -9.41 -10.26 7.14
C ARG A 96 -8.68 -10.99 6.02
N ILE A 97 -7.46 -10.55 5.74
CA ILE A 97 -6.58 -11.09 4.72
C ILE A 97 -5.25 -11.45 5.39
N TYR A 98 -4.52 -12.43 4.84
CA TYR A 98 -3.14 -12.67 5.28
C TYR A 98 -2.28 -11.44 4.99
N THR A 99 -1.31 -11.14 5.86
CA THR A 99 -0.31 -10.10 5.60
C THR A 99 0.22 -10.20 4.17
N LEU A 100 0.20 -9.09 3.44
CA LEU A 100 0.53 -9.03 2.03
C LEU A 100 1.98 -9.44 1.74
N PRO A 101 2.97 -9.20 2.62
CA PRO A 101 4.29 -9.84 2.54
C PRO A 101 4.32 -11.37 2.48
N HIS A 102 3.23 -12.09 2.80
CA HIS A 102 3.12 -13.53 2.56
C HIS A 102 2.65 -13.88 1.14
N ASN A 103 2.20 -12.89 0.36
CA ASN A 103 1.97 -13.02 -1.08
C ASN A 103 3.32 -12.88 -1.84
N PRO A 104 3.75 -13.88 -2.63
CA PRO A 104 5.04 -13.85 -3.32
C PRO A 104 5.24 -12.65 -4.25
N ALA A 105 4.24 -12.27 -5.06
CA ALA A 105 4.36 -11.14 -5.97
C ALA A 105 4.47 -9.81 -5.21
N TYR A 106 3.63 -9.61 -4.20
CA TYR A 106 3.66 -8.43 -3.35
C TYR A 106 5.01 -8.30 -2.64
N ARG A 107 5.48 -9.39 -2.02
CA ARG A 107 6.75 -9.43 -1.30
C ARG A 107 7.95 -9.13 -2.20
N ASN A 108 7.92 -9.59 -3.45
CA ASN A 108 8.91 -9.27 -4.45
C ASN A 108 8.86 -7.79 -4.83
N GLY A 109 7.67 -7.23 -5.05
CA GLY A 109 7.49 -5.80 -5.31
C GLY A 109 8.08 -4.93 -4.19
N LEU A 110 7.84 -5.29 -2.93
CA LEU A 110 8.35 -4.57 -1.76
C LEU A 110 9.89 -4.54 -1.71
N ALA A 111 10.54 -5.59 -2.22
CA ALA A 111 12.00 -5.71 -2.26
C ALA A 111 12.66 -4.92 -3.40
N VAL A 112 11.94 -4.63 -4.49
CA VAL A 112 12.50 -3.91 -5.65
C VAL A 112 12.67 -2.44 -5.30
N LYS A 113 13.84 -1.89 -5.61
CA LYS A 113 14.18 -0.47 -5.44
C LYS A 113 14.60 0.12 -6.79
N GLY A 114 14.26 1.39 -7.02
CA GLY A 114 14.44 2.08 -8.29
C GLY A 114 13.37 3.16 -8.44
N TYR A 115 12.77 3.27 -9.62
CA TYR A 115 11.51 4.00 -9.72
C TYR A 115 10.42 3.15 -9.05
N MET A 116 10.09 3.49 -7.80
CA MET A 116 9.05 2.80 -7.04
C MET A 116 7.74 2.82 -7.82
N GLN A 117 7.00 1.71 -7.75
CA GLN A 117 5.69 1.53 -8.39
C GLN A 117 4.71 0.92 -7.37
N SER A 118 3.44 0.82 -7.76
CA SER A 118 2.39 0.15 -6.99
C SER A 118 2.77 -1.30 -6.62
N LEU A 119 2.59 -1.70 -5.36
CA LEU A 119 2.80 -3.07 -4.89
C LEU A 119 1.57 -3.91 -5.21
N LEU A 120 1.70 -4.99 -5.97
CA LEU A 120 0.56 -5.79 -6.43
C LEU A 120 0.60 -7.22 -5.88
N THR A 121 -0.57 -7.78 -5.60
CA THR A 121 -0.77 -9.20 -5.27
C THR A 121 -0.77 -10.07 -6.52
N ASP A 122 -0.49 -11.36 -6.37
CA ASP A 122 -0.66 -12.36 -7.44
C ASP A 122 -2.10 -12.89 -7.59
N TYR A 123 -3.01 -12.39 -6.75
CA TYR A 123 -4.45 -12.60 -6.83
C TYR A 123 -5.17 -11.25 -6.86
N ASP A 124 -6.41 -11.25 -7.35
CA ASP A 124 -7.27 -10.07 -7.35
C ASP A 124 -7.70 -9.71 -5.93
N LEU A 125 -7.32 -8.53 -5.47
CA LEU A 125 -7.75 -7.94 -4.20
C LEU A 125 -8.55 -6.69 -4.51
N GLY A 126 -9.85 -6.90 -4.67
CA GLY A 126 -10.85 -5.92 -5.04
C GLY A 126 -12.26 -6.42 -4.74
N ASP A 127 -13.26 -5.65 -5.16
CA ASP A 127 -14.67 -5.98 -4.92
C ASP A 127 -15.03 -7.39 -5.45
N GLY A 128 -15.83 -8.13 -4.68
CA GLY A 128 -16.21 -9.50 -5.01
C GLY A 128 -15.18 -10.58 -4.63
N ILE A 129 -14.08 -10.23 -3.93
CA ILE A 129 -13.17 -11.24 -3.38
C ILE A 129 -13.91 -12.15 -2.38
N SER A 130 -13.92 -13.46 -2.64
CA SER A 130 -14.65 -14.43 -1.80
C SER A 130 -13.82 -14.93 -0.61
N THR A 131 -12.52 -15.20 -0.83
CA THR A 131 -11.55 -15.56 0.23
C THR A 131 -10.12 -15.32 -0.26
N SER A 132 -9.25 -14.78 0.62
CA SER A 132 -7.80 -14.73 0.36
C SER A 132 -7.20 -16.15 0.39
N PRO A 133 -6.38 -16.54 -0.62
CA PRO A 133 -5.79 -17.87 -0.67
C PRO A 133 -4.79 -18.08 0.48
N TYR A 134 -4.75 -19.29 1.03
CA TYR A 134 -3.74 -19.66 2.03
C TYR A 134 -2.33 -19.57 1.42
N PRO A 135 -1.39 -18.80 2.01
CA PRO A 135 -0.05 -18.65 1.46
C PRO A 135 0.73 -19.98 1.45
N ASN A 136 1.17 -20.43 0.27
CA ASN A 136 2.03 -21.60 0.13
C ASN A 136 3.50 -21.23 0.38
N ILE A 137 3.81 -20.87 1.63
CA ILE A 137 5.15 -20.46 2.07
C ILE A 137 5.62 -21.32 3.24
N ARG A 138 6.94 -21.39 3.41
CA ARG A 138 7.57 -21.98 4.59
C ARG A 138 8.54 -20.98 5.18
N PRO A 139 8.38 -20.57 6.46
CA PRO A 139 9.35 -19.70 7.09
C PRO A 139 10.69 -20.43 7.23
N THR A 140 11.78 -19.72 6.97
CA THR A 140 13.12 -20.22 7.28
C THR A 140 13.37 -20.05 8.78
N VAL A 141 13.81 -21.13 9.44
CA VAL A 141 14.26 -21.04 10.83
C VAL A 141 15.68 -20.50 10.81
N TYR A 142 15.87 -19.28 11.30
CA TYR A 142 17.19 -18.73 11.52
C TYR A 142 17.77 -19.37 12.79
N ASN A 143 18.72 -20.29 12.62
CA ASN A 143 19.46 -20.89 13.74
C ASN A 143 20.71 -20.05 14.00
N ARG A 144 20.63 -19.20 15.03
CA ARG A 144 21.74 -18.32 15.45
C ARG A 144 22.98 -19.10 15.89
N ASP A 145 22.80 -20.36 16.31
CA ASP A 145 23.87 -21.23 16.83
C ASP A 145 24.76 -21.86 15.76
N THR A 146 24.47 -21.65 14.47
CA THR A 146 25.24 -22.23 13.35
C THR A 146 26.13 -21.24 12.59
N GLU A 147 26.22 -19.99 13.04
CA GLU A 147 27.20 -19.02 12.52
C GLU A 147 28.50 -19.13 13.33
N SER A 148 29.50 -19.82 12.76
CA SER A 148 30.89 -19.87 13.22
C SER A 148 31.79 -18.90 12.45
#